data_AF-A0A158Q4I7-F1
#
_entry.id   AF-A0A158Q4I7-F1
#
_cell.length_a   1.000
_cell.length_b   1.000
_cell.length_c   1.000
_cell.angle_alpha   90.00
_cell.angle_beta   90.00
_cell.angle_gamma   90.00
#
_symmetry.space_group_name_H-M   'P 1'
#
loop_
_entity.id
_entity.type
_entity.pdbx_description
1 polymer ?
#
loop_
_entity_poly.entity_id
_entity_poly.type
_entity_poly.pdbx_seq_one_letter_code
_entity_poly.pdbx_strand_id
1 'polypeptide(L)'
;MIGRSCGENMVFQIFSKHNGSCVDKCICAHNFVQSNSGCTQCDWEEDDADDNGDKKYSTRRKLENVCSIGTHYILLTSRQEDEIKMLGPRNFRQEVRYKWPNLWHQYGLQNHQSCEKYILYPKMRMQTQFRGNKWGMHHFIQLAMRQKSKECAKNGKIIRKEMEMRCIRAAKCKLNEIFHELECVQLGHSCGPNMQLDIIDTRPSHKSKSWKCVLQCQCVYGYIEANGRCIAISKNIHERINCMRGRCILNEVVQDVTCSLKGRFCGRNMKFILIKQTAHRYYYNCIVQCRCAEGYKEENGQCIGQHKKTRQHGRTKNICLEKSCEVGMTIHDEGCHLTGENCGKNMIFLVISSGIRRRTYSIYCTQRCSCINSDSSERNSGCEEDGTTGDLSSTTLLYTITNGTTGKHNLKKYIRKEYNIGEEISDLGCRLRNRRCGINKKFITVAEFSAEHDPNIKGCIERCICAFTRPDGCMRNF
;
A
#
# COMPACT_ATOMS: atom_id res chain seq x y z
N MET A 1 -23.15 1.48 -6.69
CA MET A 1 -24.31 2.29 -6.26
C MET A 1 -23.89 3.54 -5.48
N ILE A 2 -22.71 4.08 -5.77
CA ILE A 2 -22.02 5.03 -4.88
C ILE A 2 -22.83 6.31 -4.71
N GLY A 3 -22.96 6.76 -3.46
CA GLY A 3 -23.69 7.99 -3.12
C GLY A 3 -25.21 7.85 -3.08
N ARG A 4 -25.78 6.70 -3.50
CA ARG A 4 -27.20 6.42 -3.26
C ARG A 4 -27.43 6.05 -1.80
N SER A 5 -28.59 6.45 -1.28
CA SER A 5 -29.05 6.03 0.05
C SER A 5 -29.20 4.51 0.11
N CYS A 6 -28.80 3.94 1.24
CA CYS A 6 -28.96 2.52 1.57
C CYS A 6 -29.69 2.31 2.91
N GLY A 7 -30.28 3.38 3.44
CA GLY A 7 -30.91 3.46 4.75
C GLY A 7 -31.08 4.94 5.17
N GLU A 8 -31.85 5.17 6.22
CA GLU A 8 -32.00 6.49 6.81
C GLU A 8 -30.63 6.97 7.32
N ASN A 9 -30.16 8.10 6.76
CA ASN A 9 -28.84 8.67 7.05
C ASN A 9 -27.65 7.76 6.70
N MET A 10 -27.80 6.88 5.70
CA MET A 10 -26.75 5.99 5.22
C MET A 10 -26.57 6.06 3.70
N VAL A 11 -25.32 5.93 3.23
CA VAL A 11 -24.95 5.94 1.80
C VAL A 11 -24.02 4.79 1.44
N PHE A 12 -24.11 4.32 0.20
CA PHE A 12 -23.17 3.33 -0.33
C PHE A 12 -21.79 3.97 -0.61
N GLN A 13 -20.74 3.36 -0.08
CA GLN A 13 -19.34 3.67 -0.36
C GLN A 13 -18.61 2.41 -0.87
N ILE A 14 -17.66 2.56 -1.81
CA ILE A 14 -16.83 1.44 -2.25
C ILE A 14 -15.99 0.97 -1.05
N PHE A 15 -16.17 -0.28 -0.65
CA PHE A 15 -15.34 -0.94 0.35
C PHE A 15 -14.14 -1.64 -0.29
N SER A 16 -14.34 -2.32 -1.43
CA SER A 16 -13.23 -2.91 -2.19
C SER A 16 -13.54 -3.01 -3.70
N LYS A 17 -12.50 -3.11 -4.52
CA LYS A 17 -12.60 -3.43 -5.96
C LYS A 17 -11.78 -4.69 -6.25
N HIS A 18 -12.41 -5.69 -6.86
CA HIS A 18 -11.75 -6.91 -7.30
C HIS A 18 -12.24 -7.32 -8.69
N ASN A 19 -11.33 -7.52 -9.64
CA ASN A 19 -11.63 -8.01 -11.01
C ASN A 19 -12.78 -7.27 -11.73
N GLY A 20 -12.77 -5.93 -11.68
CA GLY A 20 -13.81 -5.12 -12.32
C GLY A 20 -15.15 -5.06 -11.58
N SER A 21 -15.28 -5.81 -10.49
CA SER A 21 -16.45 -5.78 -9.60
C SER A 21 -16.16 -4.88 -8.39
N CYS A 22 -17.18 -4.14 -7.94
CA CYS A 22 -17.11 -3.30 -6.75
C CYS A 22 -17.92 -3.95 -5.63
N VAL A 23 -17.33 -4.07 -4.44
CA VAL A 23 -18.04 -4.40 -3.21
C VAL A 23 -18.36 -3.08 -2.52
N ASP A 24 -19.63 -2.70 -2.50
CA ASP A 24 -20.12 -1.50 -1.83
C ASP A 24 -20.53 -1.84 -0.38
N LYS A 25 -20.24 -0.96 0.57
CA LYS A 25 -20.70 -1.04 1.96
C LYS A 25 -21.62 0.15 2.25
N CYS A 26 -22.69 -0.11 2.99
CA CYS A 26 -23.57 0.93 3.52
C CYS A 26 -22.92 1.55 4.78
N ILE A 27 -22.67 2.86 4.76
CA ILE A 27 -22.06 3.62 5.86
C ILE A 27 -22.92 4.84 6.22
N CYS A 28 -22.73 5.43 7.40
CA CYS A 28 -23.40 6.68 7.74
C CYS A 28 -23.04 7.81 6.76
N ALA A 29 -24.04 8.62 6.39
CA ALA A 29 -23.87 9.81 5.58
C ALA A 29 -22.99 10.85 6.30
N HIS A 30 -22.59 11.88 5.56
CA HIS A 30 -21.80 12.98 6.12
C HIS A 30 -22.57 13.63 7.28
N ASN A 31 -21.89 13.91 8.40
CA ASN A 31 -22.45 14.43 9.67
C ASN A 31 -23.21 13.42 10.55
N PHE A 32 -23.21 12.13 10.20
CA PHE A 32 -23.80 11.08 11.02
C PHE A 32 -22.73 10.12 11.55
N VAL A 33 -22.92 9.65 12.78
CA VAL A 33 -22.04 8.67 13.44
C VAL A 33 -22.82 7.37 13.69
N GLN A 34 -22.15 6.25 13.43
CA GLN A 34 -22.73 4.92 13.66
C GLN A 34 -22.84 4.65 15.16
N SER A 35 -24.06 4.37 15.61
CA SER A 35 -24.40 3.94 16.97
C SER A 35 -25.07 2.56 16.93
N ASN A 36 -25.36 1.98 18.09
CA ASN A 36 -26.03 0.67 18.18
C ASN A 36 -27.46 0.70 17.62
N SER A 37 -28.07 1.87 17.48
CA SER A 37 -29.44 2.06 16.97
C SER A 37 -29.48 2.59 15.53
N GLY A 38 -28.35 2.76 14.85
CA GLY A 38 -28.30 3.29 13.49
C GLY A 38 -27.33 4.45 13.32
N CYS A 39 -27.58 5.34 12.36
CA CYS A 39 -26.76 6.52 12.11
C CYS A 39 -27.41 7.75 12.74
N THR A 40 -26.69 8.41 13.65
CA THR A 40 -27.21 9.51 14.47
C THR A 40 -26.53 10.81 14.07
N GLN A 41 -27.31 11.88 13.86
CA GLN A 41 -26.78 13.20 13.52
C GLN A 41 -26.00 13.75 14.71
N CYS A 42 -24.79 14.22 14.45
CA CYS A 42 -24.08 15.05 15.42
C CYS A 42 -24.39 16.51 15.09
N ASP A 43 -25.19 17.17 15.91
CA ASP A 43 -25.31 18.62 15.84
C ASP A 43 -24.03 19.24 16.40
N TRP A 44 -23.35 19.98 15.54
CA TRP A 44 -22.25 20.83 15.92
C TRP A 44 -22.86 22.21 16.07
N GLU A 45 -22.98 22.71 17.30
CA GLU A 45 -23.15 24.15 17.49
C GLU A 45 -21.84 24.80 17.03
N GLU A 46 -21.90 25.53 15.93
CA GLU A 46 -20.82 26.44 15.55
C GLU A 46 -20.83 27.55 16.60
N ASP A 47 -19.89 27.49 17.55
CA ASP A 47 -19.69 28.58 18.50
C ASP A 47 -19.32 29.84 17.69
N ASP A 48 -20.30 30.74 17.54
CA ASP A 48 -20.11 32.13 17.11
C ASP A 48 -19.26 32.85 18.16
N ALA A 49 -17.94 32.63 18.12
CA ALA A 49 -17.00 33.37 18.95
C ALA A 49 -16.90 34.80 18.40
N ASP A 50 -17.46 35.75 19.15
CA ASP A 50 -17.37 37.18 18.92
C ASP A 50 -15.95 37.62 18.57
N ASP A 51 -15.88 38.31 17.43
CA ASP A 51 -14.69 38.85 16.78
C ASP A 51 -14.10 39.98 17.63
N ASN A 52 -13.17 39.64 18.53
CA ASN A 52 -12.29 40.61 19.17
C ASN A 52 -10.83 40.25 18.88
N GLY A 53 -10.33 40.85 17.81
CA GLY A 53 -8.95 41.24 17.51
C GLY A 53 -7.83 40.52 18.26
N ASP A 54 -7.33 39.43 17.68
CA ASP A 54 -5.90 39.35 17.38
C ASP A 54 -5.57 38.19 16.43
N LYS A 55 -4.87 38.53 15.34
CA LYS A 55 -4.48 37.62 14.26
C LYS A 55 -3.46 36.59 14.74
N LYS A 56 -3.87 35.34 14.96
CA LYS A 56 -2.98 34.16 14.85
C LYS A 56 -3.75 32.85 14.64
N TYR A 57 -3.54 32.26 13.45
CA TYR A 57 -3.80 30.87 13.03
C TYR A 57 -5.13 30.22 13.48
N SER A 58 -6.15 30.38 12.64
CA SER A 58 -7.37 29.56 12.66
C SER A 58 -7.02 28.08 12.47
N THR A 59 -7.06 27.34 13.57
CA THR A 59 -6.99 25.88 13.59
C THR A 59 -8.37 25.39 13.94
N ARG A 60 -9.08 24.75 13.00
CA ARG A 60 -10.36 24.06 13.21
C ARG A 60 -10.26 23.16 14.45
N ARG A 61 -10.79 23.62 15.58
CA ARG A 61 -10.91 22.82 16.80
C ARG A 61 -12.14 21.93 16.66
N LYS A 62 -11.92 20.63 16.49
CA LYS A 62 -12.96 19.61 16.75
C LYS A 62 -13.10 19.46 18.27
N LEU A 63 -14.16 20.02 18.83
CA LEU A 63 -14.62 19.69 20.18
C LEU A 63 -15.46 18.42 20.10
N GLU A 64 -14.88 17.28 20.51
CA GLU A 64 -15.62 16.06 20.81
C GLU A 64 -16.29 16.21 22.17
N ASN A 65 -17.50 16.78 22.21
CA ASN A 65 -18.45 16.66 23.30
C ASN A 65 -19.84 16.91 22.72
N VAL A 66 -20.58 15.84 22.40
CA VAL A 66 -22.06 15.66 22.40
C VAL A 66 -22.37 14.48 21.46
N CYS A 67 -22.01 13.29 21.91
CA CYS A 67 -22.58 12.00 21.47
C CYS A 67 -22.35 10.99 22.58
N SER A 68 -22.70 11.36 23.82
CA SER A 68 -22.78 10.41 24.91
C SER A 68 -24.22 9.91 25.01
N ILE A 69 -24.37 8.62 24.68
CA ILE A 69 -25.58 7.81 24.79
C ILE A 69 -26.31 8.12 26.09
N GLY A 70 -27.57 8.54 25.94
CA GLY A 70 -28.47 8.85 27.03
C GLY A 70 -28.66 7.66 27.97
N THR A 71 -28.57 7.93 29.27
CA THR A 71 -29.14 7.09 30.31
C THR A 71 -30.63 6.88 30.04
N HIS A 72 -31.02 5.63 29.77
CA HIS A 72 -32.43 5.22 29.81
C HIS A 72 -32.98 5.41 31.22
N TYR A 73 -33.93 6.34 31.37
CA TYR A 73 -34.86 6.35 32.50
C TYR A 73 -36.05 5.51 32.09
N ILE A 74 -36.31 4.42 32.82
CA ILE A 74 -37.59 3.71 32.73
C ILE A 74 -38.61 4.61 33.43
N LEU A 75 -39.45 5.27 32.64
CA LEU A 75 -40.66 5.92 33.14
C LEU A 75 -41.65 4.81 33.51
N LEU A 76 -41.84 4.58 34.81
CA LEU A 76 -42.93 3.73 35.30
C LEU A 76 -44.25 4.41 34.91
N THR A 77 -45.18 3.65 34.36
CA THR A 77 -46.52 4.16 34.06
C THR A 77 -47.30 4.34 35.36
N SER A 78 -48.22 5.30 35.41
CA SER A 78 -49.02 5.66 36.59
C SER A 78 -49.70 4.47 37.29
N ARG A 79 -49.94 3.37 36.57
CA ARG A 79 -50.52 2.13 37.09
C ARG A 79 -49.61 1.35 38.04
N GLN A 80 -48.29 1.53 37.97
CA GLN A 80 -47.31 0.84 38.83
C GLN A 80 -47.06 1.58 40.16
N GLU A 81 -47.35 2.89 40.22
CA GLU A 81 -47.22 3.65 41.47
C GLU A 81 -48.31 3.29 42.51
N ASP A 82 -49.49 2.89 42.05
CA ASP A 82 -50.60 2.57 42.96
C ASP A 82 -50.51 1.15 43.55
N GLU A 83 -49.88 0.19 42.86
CA GLU A 83 -49.55 -1.11 43.45
C GLU A 83 -48.50 -1.00 44.57
N ILE A 84 -47.57 -0.04 44.46
CA ILE A 84 -46.54 0.20 45.48
C ILE A 84 -47.11 0.92 46.70
N LYS A 85 -48.16 1.74 46.55
CA LYS A 85 -48.83 2.44 47.66
C LYS A 85 -49.66 1.53 48.56
N MET A 86 -50.08 0.35 48.09
CA MET A 86 -50.88 -0.59 48.88
C MET A 86 -50.06 -1.52 49.79
N LEU A 87 -48.74 -1.56 49.64
CA LEU A 87 -47.89 -2.44 50.45
C LEU A 87 -47.40 -1.71 51.71
N GLY A 88 -48.11 -1.95 52.82
CA GLY A 88 -47.68 -1.49 54.14
C GLY A 88 -46.25 -1.94 54.48
N PRO A 89 -45.56 -1.22 55.41
CA PRO A 89 -44.11 -1.30 55.62
C PRO A 89 -43.56 -2.68 56.05
N ARG A 90 -44.43 -3.64 56.40
CA ARG A 90 -44.02 -5.01 56.75
C ARG A 90 -43.93 -5.96 55.55
N ASN A 91 -44.61 -5.70 54.43
CA ASN A 91 -44.62 -6.62 53.26
C ASN A 91 -43.59 -6.25 52.17
N PHE A 92 -43.09 -5.02 52.16
CA PHE A 92 -42.12 -4.54 51.16
C PHE A 92 -40.79 -5.33 51.17
N ARG A 93 -40.39 -5.89 52.32
CA ARG A 93 -39.13 -6.65 52.45
C ARG A 93 -39.19 -8.06 51.89
N GLN A 94 -40.36 -8.69 51.84
CA GLN A 94 -40.51 -10.07 51.37
C GLN A 94 -40.79 -10.13 49.87
N GLU A 95 -41.58 -9.20 49.30
CA GLU A 95 -41.91 -9.25 47.87
C GLU A 95 -40.79 -8.77 46.93
N VAL A 96 -39.94 -7.82 47.35
CA VAL A 96 -38.79 -7.37 46.52
C VAL A 96 -37.77 -8.49 46.31
N ARG A 97 -37.71 -9.47 47.22
CA ARG A 97 -36.79 -10.61 47.13
C ARG A 97 -37.28 -11.70 46.16
N TYR A 98 -38.58 -11.76 45.85
CA TYR A 98 -39.17 -12.83 45.01
C TYR A 98 -39.66 -12.38 43.63
N LYS A 99 -40.01 -11.09 43.43
CA LYS A 99 -40.55 -10.62 42.13
C LYS A 99 -39.52 -10.02 41.16
N TRP A 100 -38.38 -9.54 41.64
CA TRP A 100 -37.41 -8.81 40.79
C TRP A 100 -36.51 -9.65 39.87
N PRO A 101 -36.17 -10.93 40.16
CA PRO A 101 -35.40 -11.76 39.22
C PRO A 101 -36.13 -12.02 37.88
N ASN A 102 -37.47 -12.08 37.89
CA ASN A 102 -38.25 -12.39 36.69
C ASN A 102 -38.40 -11.20 35.73
N LEU A 103 -38.32 -9.96 36.21
CA LEU A 103 -38.35 -8.78 35.34
C LEU A 103 -37.06 -8.61 34.51
N TRP A 104 -35.91 -9.08 34.99
CA TRP A 104 -34.64 -8.98 34.24
C TRP A 104 -34.56 -9.96 33.06
N HIS A 105 -35.21 -11.12 33.16
CA HIS A 105 -35.29 -12.08 32.06
C HIS A 105 -36.19 -11.59 30.90
N GLN A 106 -37.14 -10.70 31.16
CA GLN A 106 -38.08 -10.21 30.15
C GLN A 106 -37.48 -9.14 29.21
N TYR A 107 -36.31 -8.56 29.54
CA TYR A 107 -35.67 -7.47 28.78
C TYR A 107 -34.33 -7.81 28.10
N GLY A 108 -33.97 -9.09 27.96
CA GLY A 108 -32.93 -9.53 27.00
C GLY A 108 -31.49 -9.09 27.28
N LEU A 109 -31.10 -8.77 28.52
CA LEU A 109 -29.71 -8.42 28.87
C LEU A 109 -28.88 -9.66 29.25
N GLN A 110 -28.60 -10.56 28.30
CA GLN A 110 -27.80 -11.78 28.57
C GLN A 110 -26.26 -11.56 28.60
N ASN A 111 -25.73 -10.42 28.19
CA ASN A 111 -24.27 -10.23 28.01
C ASN A 111 -23.53 -9.47 29.13
N HIS A 112 -24.08 -9.36 30.35
CA HIS A 112 -23.46 -8.59 31.45
C HIS A 112 -23.05 -9.42 32.68
N GLN A 113 -22.61 -10.66 32.50
CA GLN A 113 -22.11 -11.53 33.59
C GLN A 113 -20.99 -10.91 34.46
N SER A 114 -20.27 -9.87 34.00
CA SER A 114 -19.20 -9.26 34.81
C SER A 114 -19.66 -8.25 35.88
N CYS A 115 -20.87 -7.66 35.77
CA CYS A 115 -21.41 -6.79 36.84
C CYS A 115 -22.26 -7.57 37.87
N GLU A 116 -22.72 -8.79 37.56
CA GLU A 116 -23.54 -9.58 38.49
C GLU A 116 -22.76 -10.00 39.75
N LYS A 117 -21.45 -10.23 39.65
CA LYS A 117 -20.62 -10.66 40.80
C LYS A 117 -20.46 -9.60 41.90
N TYR A 118 -20.85 -8.34 41.66
CA TYR A 118 -20.73 -7.24 42.62
C TYR A 118 -22.06 -6.70 43.14
N ILE A 119 -23.19 -7.37 42.86
CA ILE A 119 -24.47 -7.07 43.49
C ILE A 119 -24.60 -7.88 44.79
N LEU A 120 -23.65 -7.69 45.72
CA LEU A 120 -23.92 -7.94 47.12
C LEU A 120 -24.60 -6.67 47.65
N TYR A 121 -25.91 -6.75 47.86
CA TYR A 121 -26.64 -5.69 48.55
C TYR A 121 -25.95 -5.42 49.89
N PRO A 122 -25.38 -4.23 50.12
CA PRO A 122 -24.91 -3.91 51.45
C PRO A 122 -26.14 -3.99 52.36
N LYS A 123 -26.02 -4.78 53.42
CA LYS A 123 -27.00 -4.90 54.50
C LYS A 123 -27.01 -3.55 55.24
N MET A 124 -27.51 -2.49 54.61
CA MET A 124 -27.65 -1.18 55.23
C MET A 124 -28.75 -1.28 56.27
N ARG A 125 -28.31 -1.35 57.53
CA ARG A 125 -29.16 -1.20 58.71
C ARG A 125 -29.52 0.29 58.81
N MET A 126 -30.46 0.76 58.00
CA MET A 126 -31.03 2.11 58.15
C MET A 126 -31.96 2.10 59.36
N GLN A 127 -31.41 2.45 60.52
CA GLN A 127 -32.16 2.99 61.64
C GLN A 127 -32.11 4.51 61.54
N THR A 128 -33.04 5.12 60.80
CA THR A 128 -33.30 6.56 60.93
C THR A 128 -34.80 6.80 60.77
N GLN A 129 -35.42 7.24 61.87
CA GLN A 129 -36.75 7.83 61.87
C GLN A 129 -36.69 9.17 61.14
N PHE A 130 -36.97 9.18 59.84
CA PHE A 130 -37.30 10.44 59.13
C PHE A 130 -38.81 10.59 59.11
N ARG A 131 -39.34 11.35 60.07
CA ARG A 131 -40.68 11.93 59.98
C ARG A 131 -40.60 13.12 59.02
N GLY A 132 -41.34 13.05 57.92
CA GLY A 132 -41.71 14.19 57.08
C GLY A 132 -40.65 14.67 56.10
N ASN A 133 -40.47 13.96 54.98
CA ASN A 133 -40.28 14.52 53.63
C ASN A 133 -40.04 13.38 52.62
N LYS A 134 -41.09 13.00 51.88
CA LYS A 134 -41.14 11.84 50.96
C LYS A 134 -40.22 11.96 49.73
N TRP A 135 -39.66 13.14 49.47
CA TRP A 135 -38.84 13.42 48.27
C TRP A 135 -37.36 13.02 48.41
N GLY A 136 -36.85 12.75 49.62
CA GLY A 136 -35.43 12.45 49.84
C GLY A 136 -34.97 11.07 49.36
N MET A 137 -35.85 10.06 49.41
CA MET A 137 -35.44 8.67 49.16
C MET A 137 -35.29 8.35 47.66
N HIS A 138 -36.13 8.93 46.81
CA HIS A 138 -36.05 8.73 45.36
C HIS A 138 -34.76 9.34 44.77
N HIS A 139 -34.39 10.54 45.23
CA HIS A 139 -33.15 11.19 44.82
C HIS A 139 -31.91 10.39 45.25
N PHE A 140 -31.91 9.80 46.46
CA PHE A 140 -30.82 8.95 46.93
C PHE A 140 -30.65 7.68 46.09
N ILE A 141 -31.74 7.03 45.71
CA ILE A 141 -31.71 5.85 44.84
C ILE A 141 -31.16 6.22 43.46
N GLN A 142 -31.60 7.34 42.87
CA GLN A 142 -31.08 7.80 41.57
C GLN A 142 -29.56 8.10 41.61
N LEU A 143 -29.07 8.74 42.68
CA LEU A 143 -27.64 8.99 42.87
C LEU A 143 -26.84 7.68 43.01
N ALA A 144 -27.33 6.73 43.80
CA ALA A 144 -26.68 5.43 43.97
C ALA A 144 -26.63 4.64 42.66
N MET A 145 -27.71 4.65 41.86
CA MET A 145 -27.72 4.02 40.54
C MET A 145 -26.74 4.68 39.57
N ARG A 146 -26.68 6.02 39.54
CA ARG A 146 -25.69 6.75 38.72
C ARG A 146 -24.26 6.44 39.13
N GLN A 147 -23.98 6.32 40.42
CA GLN A 147 -22.65 6.01 40.93
C GLN A 147 -22.22 4.57 40.59
N LYS A 148 -23.12 3.58 40.77
CA LYS A 148 -22.88 2.20 40.32
C LYS A 148 -22.70 2.08 38.81
N SER A 149 -23.47 2.84 38.02
CA SER A 149 -23.30 2.88 36.56
C SER A 149 -21.91 3.40 36.17
N LYS A 150 -21.42 4.46 36.82
CA LYS A 150 -20.04 4.97 36.64
C LYS A 150 -18.98 3.94 37.03
N GLU A 151 -19.19 3.18 38.11
CA GLU A 151 -18.28 2.10 38.52
C GLU A 151 -18.25 0.92 37.54
N CYS A 152 -19.41 0.44 37.08
CA CYS A 152 -19.47 -0.60 36.04
C CYS A 152 -18.78 -0.13 34.74
N ALA A 153 -18.96 1.15 34.34
CA ALA A 153 -18.26 1.71 33.18
C ALA A 153 -16.74 1.81 33.39
N LYS A 154 -16.26 2.12 34.60
CA LYS A 154 -14.83 2.11 34.94
C LYS A 154 -14.26 0.68 34.92
N ASN A 155 -14.95 -0.28 35.55
CA ASN A 155 -14.49 -1.66 35.62
C ASN A 155 -14.49 -2.34 34.24
N GLY A 156 -15.50 -2.08 33.39
CA GLY A 156 -15.52 -2.59 32.02
C GLY A 156 -14.33 -2.11 31.17
N LYS A 157 -13.88 -0.86 31.36
CA LYS A 157 -12.68 -0.33 30.68
C LYS A 157 -11.38 -1.01 31.15
N ILE A 158 -11.28 -1.35 32.43
CA ILE A 158 -10.12 -2.04 32.99
C ILE A 158 -10.04 -3.47 32.43
N ILE A 159 -11.16 -4.21 32.48
CA ILE A 159 -11.22 -5.60 31.99
C ILE A 159 -10.89 -5.68 30.49
N ARG A 160 -11.41 -4.74 29.67
CA ARG A 160 -11.12 -4.70 28.23
C ARG A 160 -9.62 -4.46 27.96
N LYS A 161 -8.98 -3.53 28.66
CA LYS A 161 -7.53 -3.29 28.55
C LYS A 161 -6.72 -4.52 28.95
N GLU A 162 -7.15 -5.23 29.97
CA GLU A 162 -6.46 -6.44 30.43
C GLU A 162 -6.57 -7.59 29.41
N MET A 163 -7.72 -7.74 28.74
CA MET A 163 -7.90 -8.70 27.64
C MET A 163 -7.05 -8.34 26.41
N GLU A 164 -7.05 -7.07 25.99
CA GLU A 164 -6.24 -6.59 24.85
C GLU A 164 -4.74 -6.85 25.09
N MET A 165 -4.25 -6.58 26.31
CA MET A 165 -2.86 -6.86 26.69
C MET A 165 -2.54 -8.36 26.77
N ARG A 166 -3.54 -9.23 26.97
CA ARG A 166 -3.32 -10.67 27.11
C ARG A 166 -2.87 -11.32 25.79
N CYS A 167 -3.44 -10.91 24.65
CA CYS A 167 -3.01 -11.46 23.37
C CYS A 167 -1.58 -11.05 23.03
N ILE A 168 -1.19 -9.80 23.36
CA ILE A 168 0.15 -9.26 23.11
C ILE A 168 1.16 -10.04 23.93
N ARG A 169 0.93 -10.18 25.25
CA ARG A 169 1.80 -10.98 26.13
C ARG A 169 1.92 -12.44 25.69
N ALA A 170 0.85 -13.01 25.15
CA ALA A 170 0.84 -14.37 24.67
C ALA A 170 1.40 -14.54 23.24
N ALA A 171 1.69 -13.44 22.53
CA ALA A 171 2.01 -13.43 21.09
C ALA A 171 0.99 -14.26 20.27
N LYS A 172 -0.30 -14.06 20.54
CA LYS A 172 -1.43 -14.79 19.92
C LYS A 172 -2.53 -13.86 19.42
N CYS A 173 -2.21 -12.61 19.11
CA CYS A 173 -3.18 -11.69 18.54
C CYS A 173 -3.52 -12.10 17.10
N LYS A 174 -4.70 -11.70 16.63
CA LYS A 174 -5.11 -11.93 15.24
C LYS A 174 -4.43 -10.89 14.34
N LEU A 175 -4.09 -11.30 13.12
CA LEU A 175 -3.62 -10.37 12.10
C LEU A 175 -4.69 -9.29 11.87
N ASN A 176 -4.24 -8.05 11.72
CA ASN A 176 -5.05 -6.84 11.58
C ASN A 176 -5.89 -6.43 12.81
N GLU A 177 -5.70 -7.09 13.97
CA GLU A 177 -6.33 -6.68 15.23
C GLU A 177 -5.81 -5.30 15.68
N ILE A 178 -6.72 -4.43 16.13
CA ILE A 178 -6.46 -3.03 16.48
C ILE A 178 -6.38 -2.86 17.99
N PHE A 179 -5.39 -2.10 18.44
CA PHE A 179 -5.12 -1.81 19.84
C PHE A 179 -5.05 -0.31 20.07
N HIS A 180 -5.44 0.12 21.28
CA HIS A 180 -5.33 1.52 21.69
C HIS A 180 -4.39 1.64 22.88
N GLU A 181 -3.28 2.33 22.67
CA GLU A 181 -2.26 2.52 23.70
C GLU A 181 -2.02 4.00 23.98
N LEU A 182 -1.62 4.31 25.21
CA LEU A 182 -1.01 5.59 25.54
C LEU A 182 0.51 5.43 25.36
N GLU A 183 1.17 6.44 24.81
CA GLU A 183 2.64 6.53 24.68
C GLU A 183 3.30 5.52 23.72
N CYS A 184 2.51 4.70 22.99
CA CYS A 184 2.99 3.74 21.99
C CYS A 184 4.07 2.75 22.52
N VAL A 185 4.05 2.39 23.81
CA VAL A 185 5.12 1.56 24.40
C VAL A 185 5.20 0.18 23.74
N GLN A 186 4.09 -0.34 23.21
CA GLN A 186 4.04 -1.62 22.49
C GLN A 186 4.45 -1.54 21.00
N LEU A 187 4.89 -0.38 20.49
CA LEU A 187 5.32 -0.30 19.09
C LEU A 187 6.48 -1.27 18.80
N GLY A 188 6.31 -2.11 17.78
CA GLY A 188 7.30 -3.12 17.39
C GLY A 188 7.29 -4.39 18.23
N HIS A 189 6.46 -4.49 19.28
CA HIS A 189 6.30 -5.74 20.01
C HIS A 189 5.71 -6.83 19.11
N SER A 190 6.19 -8.06 19.28
CA SER A 190 5.61 -9.22 18.60
C SER A 190 4.18 -9.45 19.10
N CYS A 191 3.23 -9.53 18.17
CA CYS A 191 1.84 -9.88 18.45
C CYS A 191 1.49 -11.29 17.94
N GLY A 192 2.46 -11.97 17.33
CA GLY A 192 2.36 -13.36 16.90
C GLY A 192 3.51 -13.77 15.97
N PRO A 193 3.50 -15.02 15.45
CA PRO A 193 4.53 -15.50 14.53
C PRO A 193 4.62 -14.62 13.28
N ASN A 194 5.79 -14.03 13.05
CA ASN A 194 6.06 -13.11 11.94
C ASN A 194 5.13 -11.89 11.91
N MET A 195 4.61 -11.49 13.07
CA MET A 195 3.75 -10.32 13.25
C MET A 195 4.30 -9.39 14.33
N GLN A 196 4.13 -8.09 14.13
CA GLN A 196 4.44 -7.04 15.10
C GLN A 196 3.33 -5.99 15.15
N LEU A 197 3.24 -5.29 16.27
CA LEU A 197 2.40 -4.11 16.39
C LEU A 197 3.02 -2.94 15.65
N ASP A 198 2.28 -2.36 14.72
CA ASP A 198 2.67 -1.19 13.94
C ASP A 198 1.67 -0.05 14.14
N ILE A 199 2.12 1.20 14.00
CA ILE A 199 1.26 2.38 14.15
C ILE A 199 0.42 2.58 12.88
N ILE A 200 -0.90 2.65 13.05
CA ILE A 200 -1.82 3.07 11.98
C ILE A 200 -2.32 4.50 12.14
N ASP A 201 -2.39 5.00 13.37
CA ASP A 201 -2.80 6.38 13.68
C ASP A 201 -2.18 6.86 15.00
N THR A 202 -1.84 8.14 15.08
CA THR A 202 -1.38 8.80 16.31
C THR A 202 -2.19 10.06 16.51
N ARG A 203 -2.85 10.17 17.67
CA ARG A 203 -3.62 11.35 18.04
C ARG A 203 -3.09 11.94 19.34
N PRO A 204 -2.99 13.28 19.47
CA PRO A 204 -2.77 13.89 20.76
C PRO A 204 -3.94 13.55 21.70
N SER A 205 -3.63 13.14 22.94
CA SER A 205 -4.65 12.89 23.94
C SER A 205 -5.18 14.23 24.47
N HIS A 206 -6.50 14.42 24.51
CA HIS A 206 -7.09 15.65 25.05
C HIS A 206 -6.87 15.82 26.56
N LYS A 207 -6.66 14.72 27.29
CA LYS A 207 -6.57 14.73 28.76
C LYS A 207 -5.14 14.73 29.29
N SER A 208 -4.15 14.48 28.43
CA SER A 208 -2.76 14.33 28.82
C SER A 208 -1.86 14.88 27.72
N LYS A 209 -0.70 15.43 28.08
CA LYS A 209 0.34 15.80 27.11
C LYS A 209 0.97 14.58 26.39
N SER A 210 0.33 13.41 26.46
CA SER A 210 0.79 12.16 25.86
C SER A 210 0.06 11.85 24.56
N TRP A 211 0.69 11.05 23.72
CA TRP A 211 0.13 10.58 22.46
C TRP A 211 -0.72 9.34 22.70
N LYS A 212 -1.87 9.27 22.05
CA LYS A 212 -2.68 8.06 21.92
C LYS A 212 -2.37 7.42 20.58
N CYS A 213 -1.98 6.16 20.63
CA CYS A 213 -1.56 5.40 19.48
C CYS A 213 -2.62 4.37 19.17
N VAL A 214 -3.00 4.29 17.90
CA VAL A 214 -3.77 3.19 17.37
C VAL A 214 -2.78 2.26 16.71
N LEU A 215 -2.55 1.11 17.33
CA LEU A 215 -1.65 0.09 16.84
C LEU A 215 -2.46 -0.99 16.12
N GLN A 216 -1.84 -1.63 15.13
CA GLN A 216 -2.41 -2.79 14.43
C GLN A 216 -1.38 -3.91 14.39
N CYS A 217 -1.81 -5.15 14.66
CA CYS A 217 -0.96 -6.31 14.47
C CYS A 217 -0.77 -6.58 12.96
N GLN A 218 0.44 -6.41 12.44
CA GLN A 218 0.77 -6.54 11.01
C GLN A 218 1.94 -7.49 10.80
N CYS A 219 2.11 -8.01 9.58
CA CYS A 219 3.29 -8.81 9.24
C CYS A 219 4.59 -8.02 9.38
N VAL A 220 5.61 -8.66 9.94
CA VAL A 220 6.96 -8.07 10.07
C VAL A 220 7.62 -7.91 8.70
N TYR A 221 8.71 -7.14 8.68
CA TYR A 221 9.52 -6.96 7.48
C TYR A 221 9.95 -8.30 6.88
N GLY A 222 9.76 -8.45 5.55
CA GLY A 222 10.07 -9.69 4.84
C GLY A 222 8.91 -10.69 4.79
N TYR A 223 7.73 -10.33 5.29
CA TYR A 223 6.52 -11.16 5.25
C TYR A 223 5.35 -10.41 4.62
N ILE A 224 4.43 -11.14 3.98
CA ILE A 224 3.18 -10.63 3.43
C ILE A 224 1.99 -11.36 4.04
N GLU A 225 0.86 -10.66 4.12
CA GLU A 225 -0.41 -11.25 4.50
C GLU A 225 -0.96 -12.11 3.34
N ALA A 226 -1.16 -13.39 3.61
CA ALA A 226 -1.83 -14.31 2.72
C ALA A 226 -2.64 -15.32 3.55
N ASN A 227 -3.93 -15.48 3.21
CA ASN A 227 -4.86 -16.37 3.92
C ASN A 227 -4.92 -16.11 5.45
N GLY A 228 -4.89 -14.85 5.85
CA GLY A 228 -4.92 -14.45 7.28
C GLY A 228 -3.66 -14.81 8.07
N ARG A 229 -2.55 -15.14 7.40
CA ARG A 229 -1.25 -15.47 8.00
C ARG A 229 -0.14 -14.66 7.35
N CYS A 230 0.96 -14.48 8.06
CA CYS A 230 2.16 -13.86 7.53
C CYS A 230 3.08 -14.91 6.93
N ILE A 231 3.25 -14.87 5.61
CA ILE A 231 4.10 -15.79 4.85
C ILE A 231 5.36 -15.05 4.43
N ALA A 232 6.52 -15.69 4.56
CA ALA A 232 7.78 -15.10 4.16
C ALA A 232 7.74 -14.77 2.66
N ILE A 233 8.27 -13.61 2.30
CA ILE A 233 8.70 -13.30 0.93
C ILE A 233 10.01 -14.08 0.71
N SER A 234 10.02 -15.39 0.94
CA SER A 234 11.23 -16.20 0.83
C SER A 234 11.44 -16.58 -0.62
N LYS A 235 12.04 -15.66 -1.36
CA LYS A 235 12.74 -16.02 -2.58
C LYS A 235 14.23 -15.93 -2.33
N ASN A 236 14.97 -16.88 -2.88
CA ASN A 236 16.43 -16.83 -2.86
C ASN A 236 16.88 -15.45 -3.39
N ILE A 237 17.93 -14.86 -2.83
CA ILE A 237 18.53 -13.62 -3.35
C ILE A 237 18.68 -13.68 -4.87
N HIS A 238 19.04 -14.84 -5.43
CA HIS A 238 19.10 -15.09 -6.88
C HIS A 238 17.75 -14.93 -7.60
N GLU A 239 16.67 -15.48 -7.07
CA GLU A 239 15.33 -15.35 -7.68
C GLU A 239 14.85 -13.90 -7.62
N ARG A 240 15.11 -13.21 -6.51
CA ARG A 240 14.82 -11.77 -6.38
C ARG A 240 15.60 -10.96 -7.42
N ILE A 241 16.88 -11.26 -7.60
CA ILE A 241 17.72 -10.62 -8.62
C ILE A 241 17.19 -10.91 -10.03
N ASN A 242 16.81 -12.15 -10.33
CA ASN A 242 16.23 -12.50 -11.63
C ASN A 242 14.92 -11.75 -11.91
N CYS A 243 14.05 -11.65 -10.91
CA CYS A 243 12.83 -10.86 -11.03
C CYS A 243 13.13 -9.36 -11.24
N MET A 244 14.08 -8.79 -10.48
CA MET A 244 14.53 -7.40 -10.71
C MET A 244 15.14 -7.16 -12.10
N ARG A 245 15.64 -8.21 -12.77
CA ARG A 245 16.14 -8.18 -14.16
C ARG A 245 15.04 -8.33 -15.21
N GLY A 246 13.77 -8.31 -14.82
CA GLY A 246 12.64 -8.45 -15.75
C GLY A 246 12.21 -9.90 -16.00
N ARG A 247 12.66 -10.86 -15.18
CA ARG A 247 12.27 -12.28 -15.31
C ARG A 247 11.33 -12.71 -14.19
N CYS A 248 10.42 -11.84 -13.76
CA CYS A 248 9.42 -12.19 -12.75
C CYS A 248 8.32 -13.06 -13.34
N ILE A 249 7.77 -13.93 -12.50
CA ILE A 249 6.53 -14.64 -12.80
C ILE A 249 5.35 -13.68 -12.58
N LEU A 250 4.27 -13.84 -13.33
CA LEU A 250 3.06 -13.06 -13.13
C LEU A 250 2.54 -13.22 -11.70
N ASN A 251 2.11 -12.12 -11.10
CA ASN A 251 1.65 -12.00 -9.71
C ASN A 251 2.72 -12.24 -8.63
N GLU A 252 4.00 -12.35 -9.01
CA GLU A 252 5.12 -12.42 -8.08
C GLU A 252 5.27 -11.14 -7.24
N VAL A 253 5.43 -11.31 -5.94
CA VAL A 253 5.58 -10.22 -4.97
C VAL A 253 7.04 -10.08 -4.56
N VAL A 254 7.56 -8.86 -4.63
CA VAL A 254 8.94 -8.53 -4.29
C VAL A 254 8.98 -7.36 -3.33
N GLN A 255 9.91 -7.45 -2.38
CA GLN A 255 10.25 -6.35 -1.50
C GLN A 255 11.28 -5.42 -2.17
N ASP A 256 11.01 -4.12 -2.14
CA ASP A 256 11.83 -3.06 -2.71
C ASP A 256 12.07 -1.97 -1.66
N VAL A 257 13.28 -1.99 -1.08
CA VAL A 257 13.73 -1.08 0.00
C VAL A 257 13.86 0.37 -0.46
N THR A 258 13.81 0.62 -1.77
CA THR A 258 13.98 1.94 -2.37
C THR A 258 12.74 2.45 -3.08
N CYS A 259 11.70 1.61 -3.21
CA CYS A 259 10.54 1.87 -4.05
C CYS A 259 10.87 2.20 -5.52
N SER A 260 12.08 1.86 -6.00
CA SER A 260 12.57 2.17 -7.34
C SER A 260 12.02 1.25 -8.44
N LEU A 261 11.47 0.09 -8.07
CA LEU A 261 10.84 -0.87 -8.99
C LEU A 261 9.43 -0.43 -9.40
N LYS A 262 8.76 0.43 -8.62
CA LYS A 262 7.39 0.88 -8.93
C LYS A 262 7.29 1.43 -10.35
N GLY A 263 6.41 0.83 -11.16
CA GLY A 263 6.18 1.21 -12.56
C GLY A 263 7.21 0.69 -13.55
N ARG A 264 8.30 0.04 -13.10
CA ARG A 264 9.24 -0.63 -14.00
C ARG A 264 8.67 -1.93 -14.53
N PHE A 265 9.15 -2.34 -15.70
CA PHE A 265 8.82 -3.64 -16.26
C PHE A 265 9.44 -4.75 -15.43
N CYS A 266 8.64 -5.77 -15.15
CA CYS A 266 9.03 -6.98 -14.43
C CYS A 266 9.03 -8.22 -15.32
N GLY A 267 8.66 -8.03 -16.60
CA GLY A 267 8.79 -8.99 -17.70
C GLY A 267 7.92 -8.56 -18.87
N ARG A 268 7.80 -9.42 -19.88
CA ARG A 268 7.07 -9.10 -21.12
C ARG A 268 5.61 -8.72 -20.83
N ASN A 269 5.24 -7.48 -21.15
CA ASN A 269 3.90 -6.91 -20.92
C ASN A 269 3.50 -6.84 -19.43
N MET A 270 4.46 -6.85 -18.52
CA MET A 270 4.22 -6.83 -17.08
C MET A 270 4.98 -5.68 -16.42
N LYS A 271 4.35 -5.02 -15.43
CA LYS A 271 4.95 -3.94 -14.63
C LYS A 271 4.78 -4.19 -13.14
N PHE A 272 5.73 -3.71 -12.36
CA PHE A 272 5.60 -3.68 -10.91
C PHE A 272 4.56 -2.65 -10.47
N ILE A 273 3.58 -3.10 -9.71
CA ILE A 273 2.53 -2.28 -9.09
C ILE A 273 2.76 -2.26 -7.59
N LEU A 274 2.64 -1.08 -6.98
CA LEU A 274 2.79 -0.90 -5.53
C LEU A 274 1.59 -1.54 -4.79
N ILE A 275 1.85 -2.49 -3.89
CA ILE A 275 0.84 -3.05 -2.98
C ILE A 275 0.82 -2.27 -1.66
N LYS A 276 1.98 -2.20 -1.00
CA LYS A 276 2.14 -1.60 0.33
C LYS A 276 3.40 -0.74 0.35
N GLN A 277 3.29 0.44 0.97
CA GLN A 277 4.43 1.28 1.27
C GLN A 277 4.48 1.48 2.78
N THR A 278 5.65 1.22 3.35
CA THR A 278 5.93 1.36 4.78
C THR A 278 7.07 2.34 4.94
N ALA A 279 6.84 3.41 5.71
CA ALA A 279 7.87 4.38 6.02
C ALA A 279 8.66 3.88 7.24
N HIS A 280 9.94 3.61 7.04
CA HIS A 280 10.90 3.45 8.13
C HIS A 280 11.64 4.77 8.31
N ARG A 281 12.17 5.04 9.53
CA ARG A 281 12.80 6.33 9.92
C ARG A 281 13.71 6.99 8.88
N TYR A 282 14.38 6.21 8.02
CA TYR A 282 15.31 6.73 7.01
C TYR A 282 15.06 6.22 5.58
N TYR A 283 14.08 5.35 5.35
CA TYR A 283 13.87 4.74 4.03
C TYR A 283 12.44 4.22 3.87
N TYR A 284 12.02 4.04 2.62
CA TYR A 284 10.70 3.53 2.28
C TYR A 284 10.79 2.08 1.83
N ASN A 285 10.14 1.19 2.56
CA ASN A 285 9.97 -0.18 2.13
C ASN A 285 8.70 -0.29 1.31
N CYS A 286 8.84 -0.62 0.03
CA CYS A 286 7.74 -0.96 -0.83
C CYS A 286 7.62 -2.47 -1.01
N ILE A 287 6.40 -2.95 -1.02
CA ILE A 287 6.06 -4.28 -1.51
C ILE A 287 5.40 -4.07 -2.86
N VAL A 288 6.04 -4.57 -3.91
CA VAL A 288 5.56 -4.47 -5.29
C VAL A 288 5.14 -5.84 -5.80
N GLN A 289 4.16 -5.87 -6.69
CA GLN A 289 3.72 -7.08 -7.38
C GLN A 289 3.89 -6.93 -8.88
N CYS A 290 4.44 -7.94 -9.52
CA CYS A 290 4.48 -8.00 -10.97
C CYS A 290 3.08 -8.30 -11.52
N ARG A 291 2.47 -7.36 -12.23
CA ARG A 291 1.14 -7.51 -12.84
C ARG A 291 1.17 -7.12 -14.30
N CYS A 292 0.12 -7.46 -15.06
CA CYS A 292 0.00 -6.98 -16.44
C CYS A 292 0.07 -5.45 -16.52
N ALA A 293 0.82 -4.97 -17.51
CA ALA A 293 0.90 -3.55 -17.84
C ALA A 293 -0.46 -3.04 -18.35
N GLU A 294 -0.59 -1.72 -18.41
CA GLU A 294 -1.81 -1.10 -18.91
C GLU A 294 -2.05 -1.45 -20.39
N GLY A 295 -3.28 -1.78 -20.75
CA GLY A 295 -3.62 -2.31 -22.08
C GLY A 295 -3.46 -3.83 -22.24
N TYR A 296 -3.00 -4.53 -21.20
CA TYR A 296 -2.88 -5.99 -21.16
C TYR A 296 -3.82 -6.60 -20.11
N LYS A 297 -4.24 -7.83 -20.34
CA LYS A 297 -5.06 -8.62 -19.40
C LYS A 297 -4.40 -9.97 -19.14
N GLU A 298 -4.59 -10.49 -17.94
CA GLU A 298 -4.15 -11.82 -17.57
C GLU A 298 -5.08 -12.88 -18.18
N GLU A 299 -4.53 -13.80 -18.95
CA GLU A 299 -5.23 -14.92 -19.58
C GLU A 299 -4.27 -16.12 -19.54
N ASN A 300 -4.66 -17.21 -18.86
CA ASN A 300 -3.84 -18.41 -18.66
C ASN A 300 -2.44 -18.13 -18.07
N GLY A 301 -2.34 -17.25 -17.08
CA GLY A 301 -1.08 -16.88 -16.42
C GLY A 301 -0.13 -16.04 -17.29
N GLN A 302 -0.59 -15.52 -18.44
CA GLN A 302 0.18 -14.65 -19.32
C GLN A 302 -0.53 -13.32 -19.55
N CYS A 303 0.24 -12.26 -19.80
CA CYS A 303 -0.30 -10.93 -20.11
C CYS A 303 -0.48 -10.74 -21.62
N ILE A 304 -1.74 -10.79 -22.07
CA ILE A 304 -2.13 -10.68 -23.47
C ILE A 304 -2.72 -9.28 -23.72
N GLY A 305 -2.28 -8.62 -24.79
CA GLY A 305 -2.77 -7.28 -25.14
C GLY A 305 -4.25 -7.31 -25.48
N GLN A 306 -5.05 -6.41 -24.90
CA GLN A 306 -6.48 -6.31 -25.17
C GLN A 306 -6.77 -6.11 -26.66
N HIS A 307 -5.88 -5.40 -27.37
CA HIS A 307 -6.00 -5.14 -28.80
C HIS A 307 -5.76 -6.37 -29.69
N LYS A 308 -5.22 -7.49 -29.20
CA LYS A 308 -5.07 -8.68 -30.06
C LYS A 308 -6.43 -9.30 -30.42
N LYS A 309 -7.49 -9.09 -29.63
CA LYS A 309 -8.83 -9.61 -29.96
C LYS A 309 -9.58 -8.76 -30.99
N THR A 310 -9.21 -7.48 -31.18
CA THR A 310 -9.82 -6.60 -32.20
C THR A 310 -8.93 -6.33 -33.42
N ARG A 311 -7.61 -6.57 -33.34
CA ARG A 311 -6.68 -6.27 -34.44
C ARG A 311 -6.49 -7.36 -35.50
N GLN A 312 -7.26 -8.44 -35.49
CA GLN A 312 -7.37 -9.27 -36.71
C GLN A 312 -7.96 -8.47 -37.89
N HIS A 313 -8.54 -7.28 -37.65
CA HIS A 313 -8.98 -6.34 -38.70
C HIS A 313 -8.30 -4.97 -38.70
N GLY A 314 -7.23 -4.77 -37.92
CA GLY A 314 -6.64 -3.42 -37.80
C GLY A 314 -5.22 -3.40 -37.25
N ARG A 315 -4.41 -4.43 -37.52
CA ARG A 315 -2.96 -4.16 -37.58
C ARG A 315 -2.82 -3.09 -38.64
N THR A 316 -2.35 -1.91 -38.24
CA THR A 316 -1.69 -0.99 -39.16
C THR A 316 -0.70 -1.86 -39.89
N LYS A 317 -1.05 -2.26 -41.13
CA LYS A 317 -0.17 -3.07 -41.96
C LYS A 317 1.11 -2.28 -41.96
N ASN A 318 2.20 -2.92 -41.56
CA ASN A 318 3.51 -2.28 -41.68
C ASN A 318 3.55 -1.80 -43.13
N ILE A 319 3.69 -0.50 -43.36
CA ILE A 319 3.57 0.07 -44.70
C ILE A 319 4.54 -0.66 -45.65
N CYS A 320 5.64 -1.18 -45.07
CA CYS A 320 6.67 -1.99 -45.70
C CYS A 320 6.32 -3.46 -46.03
N LEU A 321 5.26 -4.03 -45.44
CA LEU A 321 4.86 -5.42 -45.68
C LEU A 321 4.10 -5.58 -47.01
N GLU A 322 3.30 -4.60 -47.41
CA GLU A 322 2.61 -4.63 -48.71
C GLU A 322 3.46 -4.08 -49.84
N LYS A 323 4.33 -3.11 -49.55
CA LYS A 323 5.29 -2.55 -50.49
C LYS A 323 6.63 -2.53 -49.79
N SER A 324 7.62 -3.24 -50.31
CA SER A 324 8.98 -3.18 -49.78
C SER A 324 9.41 -1.73 -49.57
N CYS A 325 9.96 -1.42 -48.40
CA CYS A 325 10.39 -0.07 -48.08
C CYS A 325 11.70 0.25 -48.79
N GLU A 326 11.82 1.51 -49.19
CA GLU A 326 13.02 2.02 -49.81
C GLU A 326 14.15 2.12 -48.79
N VAL A 327 15.37 1.82 -49.22
CA VAL A 327 16.57 2.11 -48.45
C VAL A 327 16.55 3.56 -47.96
N GLY A 328 16.87 3.74 -46.68
CA GLY A 328 16.89 5.04 -46.03
C GLY A 328 15.54 5.54 -45.54
N MET A 329 14.43 4.89 -45.90
CA MET A 329 13.12 5.23 -45.37
C MET A 329 13.12 5.10 -43.84
N THR A 330 12.64 6.15 -43.16
CA THR A 330 12.54 6.17 -41.70
C THR A 330 11.11 5.97 -41.23
N ILE A 331 10.92 5.15 -40.22
CA ILE A 331 9.62 4.87 -39.62
C ILE A 331 9.64 5.16 -38.11
N HIS A 332 8.48 5.53 -37.57
CA HIS A 332 8.27 5.62 -36.13
C HIS A 332 7.56 4.38 -35.63
N ASP A 333 8.21 3.68 -34.72
CA ASP A 333 7.78 2.40 -34.19
C ASP A 333 7.66 2.48 -32.66
N GLU A 334 6.42 2.52 -32.17
CA GLU A 334 6.14 2.46 -30.74
C GLU A 334 6.45 1.05 -30.23
N GLY A 335 7.39 0.95 -29.29
CA GLY A 335 7.87 -0.30 -28.74
C GLY A 335 9.06 -0.90 -29.47
N CYS A 336 9.54 -0.28 -30.56
CA CYS A 336 10.70 -0.74 -31.34
C CYS A 336 10.57 -2.19 -31.83
N HIS A 337 9.34 -2.60 -32.16
CA HIS A 337 8.97 -3.94 -32.59
C HIS A 337 9.54 -4.38 -33.95
N LEU A 338 9.96 -3.45 -34.79
CA LEU A 338 10.45 -3.69 -36.14
C LEU A 338 11.98 -3.73 -36.20
N THR A 339 12.70 -3.42 -35.11
CA THR A 339 14.17 -3.47 -35.09
C THR A 339 14.67 -4.87 -35.48
N GLY A 340 15.51 -4.94 -36.51
CA GLY A 340 16.05 -6.20 -37.05
C GLY A 340 15.09 -6.96 -37.96
N GLU A 341 13.83 -6.53 -38.10
CA GLU A 341 12.91 -7.10 -39.07
C GLU A 341 13.27 -6.65 -40.49
N ASN A 342 13.00 -7.52 -41.47
CA ASN A 342 13.24 -7.21 -42.88
C ASN A 342 12.31 -6.08 -43.34
N CYS A 343 12.90 -5.04 -43.93
CA CYS A 343 12.15 -3.92 -44.52
C CYS A 343 12.16 -3.95 -46.06
N GLY A 344 12.97 -4.83 -46.65
CA GLY A 344 13.07 -5.07 -48.08
C GLY A 344 14.05 -6.21 -48.39
N LYS A 345 14.30 -6.48 -49.67
CA LYS A 345 15.32 -7.48 -50.08
C LYS A 345 16.70 -6.98 -49.65
N ASN A 346 17.40 -7.79 -48.84
CA ASN A 346 18.71 -7.45 -48.27
C ASN A 346 18.72 -6.18 -47.38
N MET A 347 17.58 -5.86 -46.76
CA MET A 347 17.43 -4.69 -45.89
C MET A 347 16.74 -5.01 -44.57
N ILE A 348 17.19 -4.37 -43.49
CA ILE A 348 16.62 -4.47 -42.13
C ILE A 348 16.39 -3.10 -41.53
N PHE A 349 15.46 -3.02 -40.57
CA PHE A 349 15.30 -1.81 -39.77
C PHE A 349 16.38 -1.67 -38.70
N LEU A 350 17.11 -0.57 -38.73
CA LEU A 350 18.08 -0.15 -37.72
C LEU A 350 17.56 1.02 -36.91
N VAL A 351 17.73 0.99 -35.58
CA VAL A 351 17.32 2.11 -34.72
C VAL A 351 18.28 3.30 -34.90
N ILE A 352 17.76 4.43 -35.37
CA ILE A 352 18.50 5.69 -35.47
C ILE A 352 18.44 6.44 -34.13
N SER A 353 17.24 6.50 -33.55
CA SER A 353 17.02 7.15 -32.26
C SER A 353 15.91 6.46 -31.49
N SER A 354 16.02 6.47 -30.16
CA SER A 354 15.00 5.97 -29.25
C SER A 354 14.61 7.06 -28.26
N GLY A 355 13.33 7.19 -27.96
CA GLY A 355 12.81 8.11 -26.95
C GLY A 355 11.83 7.43 -26.01
N ILE A 356 11.54 8.09 -24.89
CA ILE A 356 10.49 7.69 -23.96
C ILE A 356 9.41 8.74 -24.01
N ARG A 357 8.20 8.34 -24.37
CA ARG A 357 7.04 9.24 -24.41
C ARG A 357 6.59 9.47 -22.96
N ARG A 358 6.90 10.63 -22.39
CA ARG A 358 6.74 10.91 -20.94
C ARG A 358 5.34 10.63 -20.38
N ARG A 359 4.29 10.72 -21.20
CA ARG A 359 2.90 10.50 -20.76
C ARG A 359 2.58 9.02 -20.55
N THR A 360 3.00 8.17 -21.47
CA THR A 360 2.68 6.73 -21.48
C THR A 360 3.83 5.87 -20.97
N TYR A 361 5.02 6.45 -20.82
CA TYR A 361 6.28 5.74 -20.63
C TYR A 361 6.54 4.67 -21.70
N SER A 362 5.88 4.78 -22.85
CA SER A 362 6.16 3.92 -23.99
C SER A 362 7.49 4.34 -24.61
N ILE A 363 8.33 3.34 -24.88
CA ILE A 363 9.53 3.52 -25.70
C ILE A 363 9.05 3.67 -27.14
N TYR A 364 9.62 4.60 -27.89
CA TYR A 364 9.44 4.70 -29.33
C TYR A 364 10.80 4.76 -29.99
N CYS A 365 10.92 4.12 -31.15
CA CYS A 365 12.12 4.19 -31.97
C CYS A 365 11.81 4.89 -33.29
N THR A 366 12.72 5.74 -33.71
CA THR A 366 12.86 6.09 -35.13
C THR A 366 13.83 5.09 -35.72
N GLN A 367 13.36 4.26 -36.64
CA GLN A 367 14.17 3.27 -37.33
C GLN A 367 14.36 3.65 -38.80
N ARG A 368 15.50 3.32 -39.38
CA ARG A 368 15.83 3.46 -40.81
C ARG A 368 15.89 2.08 -41.43
N CYS A 369 15.31 1.90 -42.60
CA CYS A 369 15.55 0.73 -43.43
C CYS A 369 16.97 0.83 -44.03
N SER A 370 17.84 -0.13 -43.76
CA SER A 370 19.25 -0.12 -44.16
C SER A 370 19.69 -1.47 -44.68
N CYS A 371 20.72 -1.48 -45.53
CA CYS A 371 21.30 -2.72 -46.03
C CYS A 371 21.82 -3.62 -44.90
N ILE A 372 21.58 -4.93 -45.00
CA ILE A 372 22.03 -5.92 -44.02
C ILE A 372 23.56 -6.00 -44.00
N ASN A 373 24.17 -6.04 -45.19
CA ASN A 373 25.61 -6.05 -45.35
C ASN A 373 26.13 -4.61 -45.48
N SER A 374 27.25 -4.33 -44.82
CA SER A 374 28.00 -3.08 -45.03
C SER A 374 28.55 -2.96 -46.44
N ASP A 375 28.72 -4.09 -47.12
CA ASP A 375 29.39 -4.19 -48.41
C ASP A 375 28.42 -4.02 -49.59
N SER A 376 27.10 -4.00 -49.32
CA SER A 376 26.12 -3.64 -50.35
C SER A 376 25.98 -2.13 -50.43
N SER A 377 26.07 -1.61 -51.65
CA SER A 377 25.92 -0.19 -51.90
C SER A 377 24.43 0.17 -52.01
N GLU A 378 24.04 1.29 -51.38
CA GLU A 378 22.68 1.84 -51.49
C GLU A 378 22.50 2.39 -52.93
N ARG A 379 21.78 1.68 -53.81
CA ARG A 379 21.50 2.08 -55.21
C ARG A 379 20.01 2.00 -55.52
N ASN A 380 19.47 3.04 -56.15
CA ASN A 380 18.08 3.09 -56.65
C ASN A 380 17.05 2.54 -55.65
N SER A 381 17.04 3.10 -54.43
CA SER A 381 16.16 2.71 -53.32
C SER A 381 16.25 1.25 -52.85
N GLY A 382 17.24 0.48 -53.30
CA GLY A 382 17.55 -0.88 -52.87
C GLY A 382 18.99 -1.09 -52.43
N CYS A 383 19.28 -2.32 -51.99
CA CYS A 383 20.63 -2.79 -51.71
C CYS A 383 21.02 -3.81 -52.77
N GLU A 384 21.95 -3.44 -53.64
CA GLU A 384 22.57 -4.36 -54.58
C GLU A 384 23.87 -4.89 -53.97
N GLU A 385 24.09 -6.19 -54.09
CA GLU A 385 25.40 -6.76 -53.83
C GLU A 385 26.31 -6.30 -54.98
N ASP A 386 27.42 -5.65 -54.67
CA ASP A 386 28.41 -5.28 -55.67
C ASP A 386 28.86 -6.58 -56.36
N GLY A 387 28.38 -6.76 -57.60
CA GLY A 387 28.63 -7.96 -58.39
C GLY A 387 30.12 -8.15 -58.50
N THR A 388 30.65 -9.11 -57.75
CA THR A 388 32.07 -9.46 -57.68
C THR A 388 32.46 -10.07 -59.02
N THR A 389 32.72 -9.21 -59.99
CA THR A 389 33.31 -9.56 -61.27
C THR A 389 34.79 -9.23 -61.17
N GLY A 390 35.58 -10.17 -60.63
CA GLY A 390 37.05 -10.20 -60.70
C GLY A 390 37.80 -9.09 -59.97
N ASP A 391 38.17 -9.32 -58.71
CA ASP A 391 39.55 -9.69 -58.34
C ASP A 391 39.73 -9.65 -56.83
N LEU A 392 40.32 -10.73 -56.31
CA LEU A 392 40.67 -10.89 -54.91
C LEU A 392 41.71 -9.85 -54.50
N SER A 393 41.30 -8.88 -53.68
CA SER A 393 42.19 -8.25 -52.72
C SER A 393 41.41 -7.92 -51.46
N SER A 394 41.30 -8.95 -50.61
CA SER A 394 40.85 -8.86 -49.22
C SER A 394 41.70 -7.83 -48.47
N THR A 395 41.24 -6.59 -48.43
CA THR A 395 41.77 -5.61 -47.50
C THR A 395 40.93 -5.68 -46.24
N THR A 396 41.51 -6.30 -45.23
CA THR A 396 41.10 -6.31 -43.82
C THR A 396 40.62 -4.94 -43.38
N LEU A 397 39.32 -4.68 -43.43
CA LEU A 397 38.74 -3.43 -42.92
C LEU A 397 38.20 -3.68 -41.51
N LEU A 398 39.11 -3.43 -40.57
CA LEU A 398 38.87 -3.41 -39.14
C LEU A 398 37.76 -2.38 -38.84
N TYR A 399 36.65 -2.84 -38.27
CA TYR A 399 35.59 -2.00 -37.71
C TYR A 399 36.20 -1.00 -36.72
N THR A 400 36.50 0.19 -37.22
CA THR A 400 36.84 1.32 -36.39
C THR A 400 35.50 1.93 -36.01
N ILE A 401 35.03 1.61 -34.80
CA ILE A 401 33.89 2.28 -34.17
C ILE A 401 34.27 3.75 -34.03
N THR A 402 33.93 4.53 -35.05
CA THR A 402 34.12 5.96 -35.08
C THR A 402 33.30 6.55 -33.95
N ASN A 403 33.99 7.24 -33.05
CA ASN A 403 33.43 8.05 -31.99
C ASN A 403 32.45 9.08 -32.58
N GLY A 404 31.18 8.69 -32.70
CA GLY A 404 30.06 9.58 -33.01
C GLY A 404 29.81 10.50 -31.83
N THR A 405 30.45 11.67 -31.86
CA THR A 405 30.47 12.68 -30.79
C THR A 405 29.15 13.48 -30.66
N THR A 406 28.04 13.01 -31.22
CA THR A 406 26.75 13.72 -31.25
C THR A 406 25.74 13.07 -30.31
N GLY A 407 26.03 13.12 -29.01
CA GLY A 407 25.14 12.57 -27.98
C GLY A 407 25.66 12.68 -26.55
N LYS A 408 26.46 13.70 -26.22
CA LYS A 408 26.96 13.97 -24.86
C LYS A 408 25.86 14.51 -23.91
N HIS A 409 24.63 14.02 -24.00
CA HIS A 409 23.58 14.37 -23.04
C HIS A 409 23.73 13.53 -21.75
N ASN A 410 24.32 14.16 -20.73
CA ASN A 410 24.13 13.91 -19.29
C ASN A 410 24.56 12.58 -18.64
N LEU A 411 25.52 11.81 -19.20
CA LEU A 411 26.16 10.75 -18.40
C LEU A 411 26.91 11.29 -17.17
N LYS A 412 27.37 12.56 -17.21
CA LYS A 412 28.00 13.26 -16.09
C LYS A 412 27.13 13.31 -14.83
N LYS A 413 25.80 13.21 -14.95
CA LYS A 413 24.89 13.29 -13.78
C LYS A 413 24.89 12.00 -12.94
N TYR A 414 25.14 10.84 -13.55
CA TYR A 414 25.14 9.55 -12.83
C TYR A 414 26.49 9.23 -12.17
N ILE A 415 27.60 9.78 -12.66
CA ILE A 415 28.95 9.50 -12.13
C ILE A 415 29.26 10.31 -10.86
N ARG A 416 28.40 11.27 -10.46
CA ARG A 416 28.62 12.07 -9.24
C ARG A 416 28.42 11.30 -7.93
N LYS A 417 27.79 10.13 -7.95
CA LYS A 417 27.68 9.29 -6.75
C LYS A 417 28.90 8.37 -6.66
N GLU A 418 29.58 8.40 -5.52
CA GLU A 418 30.56 7.38 -5.19
C GLU A 418 29.84 6.09 -4.83
N TYR A 419 30.15 5.02 -5.56
CA TYR A 419 29.63 3.69 -5.31
C TYR A 419 30.52 2.96 -4.28
N ASN A 420 29.88 2.14 -3.46
CA ASN A 420 30.60 1.30 -2.51
C ASN A 420 31.27 0.12 -3.25
N ILE A 421 32.39 -0.37 -2.71
CA ILE A 421 33.03 -1.57 -3.25
C ILE A 421 32.05 -2.73 -3.12
N GLY A 422 31.87 -3.50 -4.20
CA GLY A 422 30.90 -4.59 -4.26
C GLY A 422 29.50 -4.18 -4.71
N GLU A 423 29.21 -2.88 -4.81
CA GLU A 423 27.92 -2.40 -5.33
C GLU A 423 27.80 -2.72 -6.82
N GLU A 424 26.67 -3.31 -7.20
CA GLU A 424 26.35 -3.69 -8.57
C GLU A 424 25.33 -2.75 -9.19
N ILE A 425 25.54 -2.42 -10.46
CA ILE A 425 24.62 -1.62 -11.27
C ILE A 425 24.29 -2.36 -12.57
N SER A 426 23.12 -2.09 -13.13
CA SER A 426 22.75 -2.54 -14.48
C SER A 426 22.92 -1.39 -15.46
N ASP A 427 23.75 -1.58 -16.47
CA ASP A 427 24.08 -0.59 -17.50
C ASP A 427 23.74 -1.11 -18.89
N LEU A 428 22.71 -0.53 -19.51
CA LEU A 428 22.31 -0.85 -20.88
C LEU A 428 23.34 -0.28 -21.86
N GLY A 429 24.03 -1.16 -22.59
CA GLY A 429 25.12 -0.83 -23.50
C GLY A 429 26.51 -0.91 -22.90
N CYS A 430 26.68 -1.36 -21.64
CA CYS A 430 27.99 -1.58 -21.02
C CYS A 430 28.94 -0.35 -21.09
N ARG A 431 28.38 0.85 -20.99
CA ARG A 431 29.04 2.16 -21.17
C ARG A 431 29.91 2.55 -19.97
N LEU A 432 29.64 1.97 -18.81
CA LEU A 432 30.30 2.24 -17.55
C LEU A 432 31.50 1.31 -17.32
N ARG A 433 31.69 0.28 -18.16
CA ARG A 433 32.86 -0.61 -18.14
C ARG A 433 34.16 0.20 -18.10
N ASN A 434 35.00 -0.09 -17.10
CA ASN A 434 36.26 0.61 -16.81
C ASN A 434 36.13 2.11 -16.46
N ARG A 435 34.92 2.65 -16.26
CA ARG A 435 34.72 4.00 -15.73
C ARG A 435 34.93 4.01 -14.22
N ARG A 436 35.34 5.17 -13.69
CA ARG A 436 35.52 5.37 -12.25
C ARG A 436 34.15 5.34 -11.57
N CYS A 437 34.00 4.48 -10.57
CA CYS A 437 32.83 4.42 -9.69
C CYS A 437 33.08 5.10 -8.34
N GLY A 438 34.30 5.60 -8.12
CA GLY A 438 34.71 6.34 -6.93
C GLY A 438 36.22 6.59 -6.99
N ILE A 439 36.77 7.19 -5.93
CA ILE A 439 38.21 7.39 -5.84
C ILE A 439 38.90 6.03 -5.68
N ASN A 440 39.89 5.75 -6.55
CA ASN A 440 40.61 4.47 -6.63
C ASN A 440 39.69 3.26 -6.90
N LYS A 441 38.50 3.48 -7.47
CA LYS A 441 37.56 2.42 -7.83
C LYS A 441 37.13 2.51 -9.30
N LYS A 442 36.84 1.37 -9.91
CA LYS A 442 36.31 1.26 -11.28
C LYS A 442 35.22 0.21 -11.39
N PHE A 443 34.33 0.38 -12.35
CA PHE A 443 33.37 -0.65 -12.72
C PHE A 443 34.03 -1.76 -13.53
N ILE A 444 33.75 -3.01 -13.15
CA ILE A 444 34.04 -4.20 -13.96
C ILE A 444 32.74 -4.89 -14.34
N THR A 445 32.66 -5.44 -15.55
CA THR A 445 31.54 -6.28 -15.97
C THR A 445 31.60 -7.61 -15.22
N VAL A 446 30.56 -7.93 -14.45
CA VAL A 446 30.40 -9.22 -13.78
C VAL A 446 29.44 -10.16 -14.52
N ALA A 447 28.53 -9.61 -15.32
CA ALA A 447 27.66 -10.38 -16.20
C ALA A 447 27.23 -9.54 -17.41
N GLU A 448 27.02 -10.17 -18.55
CA GLU A 448 26.36 -9.57 -19.71
C GLU A 448 24.97 -10.19 -19.88
N PHE A 449 24.01 -9.41 -20.33
CA PHE A 449 22.66 -9.86 -20.64
C PHE A 449 22.15 -9.14 -21.90
N SER A 450 21.43 -9.84 -22.77
CA SER A 450 20.70 -9.18 -23.83
C SER A 450 19.42 -8.56 -23.25
N ALA A 451 19.08 -7.35 -23.68
CA ALA A 451 17.81 -6.74 -23.35
C ALA A 451 16.67 -7.60 -23.90
N GLU A 452 15.64 -7.85 -23.10
CA GLU A 452 14.57 -8.79 -23.45
C GLU A 452 13.75 -8.34 -24.67
N HIS A 453 13.80 -7.04 -24.99
CA HIS A 453 13.08 -6.45 -26.14
C HIS A 453 13.95 -6.29 -27.38
N ASP A 454 15.27 -6.40 -27.27
CA ASP A 454 16.19 -6.30 -28.40
C ASP A 454 17.46 -7.10 -28.09
N PRO A 455 17.63 -8.30 -28.68
CA PRO A 455 18.78 -9.14 -28.41
C PRO A 455 20.13 -8.47 -28.78
N ASN A 456 20.10 -7.43 -29.64
CA ASN A 456 21.29 -6.66 -30.02
C ASN A 456 21.70 -5.63 -28.96
N ILE A 457 20.78 -5.21 -28.08
CA ILE A 457 21.11 -4.33 -26.97
C ILE A 457 21.68 -5.18 -25.85
N LYS A 458 23.01 -5.24 -25.78
CA LYS A 458 23.73 -5.84 -24.65
C LYS A 458 23.70 -4.90 -23.45
N GLY A 459 23.16 -5.37 -22.33
CA GLY A 459 23.34 -4.79 -21.01
C GLY A 459 24.46 -5.50 -20.25
N CYS A 460 25.12 -4.76 -19.37
CA CYS A 460 26.09 -5.31 -18.43
C CYS A 460 25.59 -5.11 -17.00
N ILE A 461 25.89 -6.07 -16.16
CA ILE A 461 25.92 -5.86 -14.72
C ILE A 461 27.35 -5.56 -14.38
N GLU A 462 27.55 -4.40 -13.76
CA GLU A 462 28.87 -3.90 -13.45
C GLU A 462 29.02 -3.72 -11.95
N ARG A 463 30.12 -4.22 -11.39
CA ARG A 463 30.43 -4.14 -9.97
C ARG A 463 31.55 -3.13 -9.77
N CYS A 464 31.39 -2.24 -8.79
CA CYS A 464 32.43 -1.31 -8.39
C CYS A 464 33.52 -2.05 -7.59
N ILE A 465 34.76 -2.04 -8.08
CA ILE A 465 35.92 -2.67 -7.42
C ILE A 465 37.09 -1.70 -7.29
N CYS A 466 38.11 -2.08 -6.53
CA CYS A 466 39.37 -1.35 -6.48
C CYS A 466 40.03 -1.31 -7.87
N ALA A 467 40.44 -0.13 -8.31
CA ALA A 467 41.21 0.03 -9.53
C ALA A 467 42.62 -0.59 -9.40
N PHE A 468 43.16 -0.58 -8.17
CA PHE A 468 44.43 -1.18 -7.79
C PHE A 468 44.24 -2.04 -6.54
N THR A 469 44.48 -3.33 -6.64
CA THR A 469 44.47 -4.25 -5.49
C THR A 469 45.86 -4.25 -4.83
N ARG A 470 45.97 -3.67 -3.63
CA ARG A 470 47.07 -3.95 -2.70
C ARG A 470 46.56 -4.90 -1.59
N PRO A 471 47.46 -5.63 -0.91
CA PRO A 471 47.09 -6.50 0.21
C PRO A 471 46.22 -5.80 1.28
N ASP A 472 46.41 -4.50 1.48
CA ASP A 472 45.76 -3.72 2.54
C ASP A 472 44.41 -3.10 2.13
N GLY A 473 43.85 -3.50 0.98
CA GLY A 473 42.57 -3.01 0.46
C GLY A 473 42.65 -1.81 -0.49
N CYS A 474 41.49 -1.23 -0.82
CA CYS A 474 41.40 0.00 -1.61
C CYS A 474 41.97 1.17 -0.78
N MET A 475 43.04 1.82 -1.25
CA MET A 475 43.55 3.04 -0.60
C MET A 475 42.41 4.06 -0.43
N ARG A 476 42.02 4.31 0.82
CA ARG A 476 41.34 5.56 1.19
C ARG A 476 42.39 6.65 1.01
N ASN A 477 42.07 7.68 0.23
CA ASN A 477 43.00 8.77 -0.07
C ASN A 477 43.69 9.28 1.19
N PHE A 478 45.00 9.46 1.08
CA PHE A 478 45.81 10.33 1.94
C PHE A 478 45.50 11.79 1.65
#